data_AF-A0A2K3UZR1-F1
#
_entry.id   AF-A0A2K3UZR1-F1
#
_cell.length_a   1.000
_cell.length_b   1.000
_cell.length_c   1.000
_cell.angle_alpha   90.00
_cell.angle_beta   90.00
_cell.angle_gamma   90.00
#
_symmetry.space_group_name_H-M   'P 1'
#
loop_
_entity.id
_entity.type
_entity.pdbx_description
1 polymer ?
#
loop_
_entity_poly.entity_id
_entity_poly.type
_entity_poly.pdbx_seq_one_letter_code
_entity_poly.pdbx_strand_id
1 'polypeptide(L)' 'MAQAERGSATYRLCPRCGRTLPSHSQEHYCSNDGARLLSGCPQCHAPITSPYARYCTRCGHALTQVLD' A
#
# COMPACT_ATOMS: atom_id res chain seq x y z
N MET A 1 18.66 -15.88 -7.62
CA MET A 1 17.77 -14.88 -8.24
C MET A 1 16.34 -15.31 -7.94
N ALA A 2 15.69 -14.68 -6.96
CA ALA A 2 14.37 -15.09 -6.51
C ALA A 2 13.31 -14.59 -7.50
N GLN A 3 12.81 -15.51 -8.33
CA GLN A 3 11.64 -15.30 -9.16
C GLN A 3 10.42 -15.34 -8.23
N ALA A 4 9.68 -14.23 -8.12
CA ALA A 4 8.40 -14.21 -7.44
C ALA A 4 7.28 -14.50 -8.46
N GLU A 5 6.42 -15.43 -8.06
CA GLU A 5 5.37 -16.09 -8.82
C GLU A 5 4.32 -15.11 -9.37
N ARG A 6 3.64 -15.51 -10.46
CA ARG A 6 2.52 -14.82 -11.11
C ARG A 6 1.24 -14.83 -10.26
N GLY A 7 1.34 -14.46 -8.98
CA GLY A 7 0.22 -13.99 -8.16
C GLY A 7 0.10 -12.47 -8.31
N SER A 8 -1.10 -11.91 -8.22
CA SER A 8 -1.26 -10.45 -8.21
C SER A 8 -0.43 -9.87 -7.05
N ALA A 9 0.65 -9.16 -7.38
CA ALA A 9 1.51 -8.56 -6.38
C ALA A 9 0.68 -7.59 -5.53
N THR A 10 0.67 -7.80 -4.22
CA THR A 10 0.00 -6.92 -3.27
C THR A 10 1.02 -6.16 -2.44
N TYR A 11 0.61 -4.98 -1.97
CA TYR A 11 1.49 -4.03 -1.32
C TYR A 11 0.90 -3.56 0.00
N ARG A 12 1.79 -3.17 0.91
CA ARG A 12 1.47 -2.26 2.01
C ARG A 12 1.85 -0.84 1.61
N LEU A 13 1.09 0.13 2.07
CA LEU A 13 1.24 1.54 1.70
C LEU A 13 1.25 2.44 2.94
N CYS A 14 2.23 3.34 3.04
CA CYS A 14 2.15 4.44 4.00
C CYS A 14 1.16 5.49 3.48
N PRO A 15 0.09 5.80 4.24
CA PRO A 15 -0.89 6.78 3.80
C PRO A 15 -0.38 8.22 3.87
N ARG A 16 0.78 8.49 4.49
CA ARG A 16 1.33 9.85 4.65
C ARG A 16 2.35 10.20 3.57
N CYS A 17 3.42 9.41 3.46
CA CYS A 17 4.48 9.66 2.48
C CYS A 17 4.38 8.85 1.19
N GLY A 18 3.42 7.92 1.08
CA GLY A 18 3.25 7.09 -0.12
C GLY A 18 4.27 5.96 -0.29
N ARG A 19 5.19 5.74 0.67
CA ARG A 19 6.12 4.60 0.65
C ARG A 19 5.33 3.29 0.55
N THR A 20 5.71 2.43 -0.40
CA THR A 20 5.12 1.10 -0.55
C THR A 20 6.14 0.00 -0.28
N LEU A 21 5.61 -1.14 0.18
CA LEU A 21 6.37 -2.36 0.42
C LEU A 21 5.59 -3.55 -0.15
N PRO A 22 6.26 -4.62 -0.59
CA PRO A 22 5.58 -5.89 -0.86
C PRO A 22 4.84 -6.37 0.40
N SER A 23 3.64 -6.94 0.23
CA SER A 23 2.79 -7.39 1.34
C SER A 23 3.41 -8.48 2.22
N HIS A 24 4.40 -9.21 1.70
CA HIS A 24 5.18 -10.20 2.42
C HIS A 24 6.31 -9.61 3.30
N SER A 25 6.54 -8.28 3.26
CA SER A 25 7.45 -7.64 4.23
C SER A 25 6.89 -7.79 5.66
N GLN A 26 7.77 -7.87 6.65
CA GLN A 26 7.40 -7.90 8.07
C GLN A 26 7.14 -6.50 8.65
N GLU A 27 7.46 -5.44 7.89
CA GLU A 27 7.25 -4.05 8.32
C GLU A 27 5.75 -3.70 8.36
N HIS A 28 5.27 -3.26 9.52
CA HIS A 28 3.90 -2.77 9.73
C HIS A 28 3.79 -1.25 9.88
N TYR A 29 4.93 -0.59 10.06
CA TYR A 29 5.04 0.86 10.24
C TYR A 29 6.05 1.43 9.24
N CYS A 30 5.81 2.66 8.81
CA CYS A 30 6.68 3.37 7.88
C CYS A 30 7.98 3.78 8.57
N SER A 31 9.12 3.44 7.98
CA SER A 31 10.44 3.88 8.45
C SER A 31 10.65 5.39 8.36
N ASN A 32 9.92 6.08 7.49
CA ASN A 32 10.13 7.51 7.22
C ASN A 32 9.37 8.42 8.19
N ASP A 33 8.18 7.99 8.64
CA ASP A 33 7.24 8.86 9.38
C ASP A 33 6.52 8.14 10.54
N GLY A 34 6.77 6.85 10.76
CA GLY A 34 6.18 6.06 11.83
C GLY A 34 4.71 5.68 11.65
N ALA A 35 4.04 6.08 10.56
CA ALA A 35 2.64 5.74 10.34
C ALA A 35 2.43 4.25 10.08
N ARG A 36 1.30 3.72 10.54
CA ARG A 36 0.89 2.34 10.26
C ARG A 36 0.63 2.18 8.76
N LEU A 37 1.20 1.15 8.16
CA LEU A 37 1.01 0.85 6.75
C LEU A 37 -0.37 0.22 6.51
N LEU A 38 -1.05 0.67 5.48
CA LEU A 38 -2.29 0.10 4.98
C LEU A 38 -1.99 -1.20 4.25
N SER A 39 -2.65 -2.31 4.62
CA SER A 39 -2.61 -3.58 3.87
C SER A 39 -3.69 -3.69 2.80
N GLY A 40 -4.60 -2.71 2.74
CA GLY A 40 -5.75 -2.65 1.87
C GLY A 40 -6.40 -1.28 1.94
N CYS A 41 -7.39 -1.03 1.08
CA CYS A 41 -8.19 0.18 1.14
C CYS A 41 -8.92 0.26 2.49
N PRO A 42 -8.83 1.38 3.23
CA PRO A 42 -9.52 1.51 4.52
C PRO A 42 -11.05 1.62 4.37
N GLN A 43 -11.56 1.91 3.16
CA GLN A 43 -12.99 2.03 2.90
C GLN A 43 -13.63 0.72 2.42
N CYS A 44 -13.03 0.02 1.46
CA CYS A 44 -13.60 -1.20 0.88
C CYS A 44 -12.79 -2.47 1.11
N HIS A 45 -11.68 -2.37 1.85
CA HIS A 45 -10.76 -3.48 2.18
C HIS A 45 -10.10 -4.16 0.97
N ALA A 46 -10.28 -3.65 -0.25
CA ALA A 46 -9.62 -4.18 -1.42
C ALA A 46 -8.09 -4.15 -1.27
N PRO A 47 -7.37 -5.18 -1.74
CA PRO A 47 -5.92 -5.21 -1.68
C PRO A 47 -5.32 -4.09 -2.52
N ILE A 48 -4.18 -3.56 -2.09
CA ILE A 48 -3.41 -2.59 -2.87
C ILE A 48 -2.54 -3.38 -3.84
N THR A 49 -2.80 -3.26 -5.13
CA THR A 49 -2.13 -4.06 -6.19
C THR A 49 -1.16 -3.24 -7.03
N SER A 50 -0.88 -1.98 -6.66
CA SER A 50 0.08 -1.12 -7.34
C SER A 50 0.99 -0.42 -6.32
N PRO A 51 2.31 -0.41 -6.54
CA PRO A 51 3.27 0.26 -5.66
C PRO A 51 3.19 1.79 -5.76
N TYR A 52 2.44 2.32 -6.74
CA TYR A 52 2.23 3.75 -6.97
C TYR A 52 0.77 4.18 -6.72
N ALA A 53 -0.02 3.34 -6.02
CA ALA A 53 -1.44 3.60 -5.80
C ALA A 53 -1.67 4.86 -4.96
N ARG A 54 -2.32 5.87 -5.54
CA ARG A 54 -2.84 7.06 -4.83
C ARG A 54 -4.33 6.93 -4.48
N TYR A 55 -5.07 6.15 -5.26
CA TYR A 55 -6.50 5.89 -5.09
C TYR A 55 -6.78 4.39 -5.19
N CYS A 56 -7.84 3.93 -4.52
CA CYS A 56 -8.30 2.55 -4.61
C CYS A 56 -8.89 2.27 -6.00
N THR A 57 -8.37 1.26 -6.70
CA THR A 57 -8.87 0.84 -8.02
C THR A 57 -10.28 0.23 -7.98
N ARG A 58 -10.80 -0.09 -6.78
CA ARG A 58 -12.13 -0.69 -6.58
C ARG A 58 -13.20 0.32 -6.19
N CYS A 59 -12.89 1.29 -5.35
CA CYS A 59 -13.89 2.24 -4.82
C CYS A 59 -13.53 3.73 -4.97
N GLY A 60 -12.35 4.06 -5.51
CA GLY A 60 -11.92 5.44 -5.71
C GLY A 60 -11.42 6.18 -4.46
N HIS A 61 -11.52 5.60 -3.26
CA HIS A 61 -11.03 6.23 -2.03
C HIS A 61 -9.53 6.57 -2.12
N ALA A 62 -9.15 7.77 -1.67
CA ALA A 62 -7.75 8.18 -1.61
C ALA A 62 -6.98 7.33 -0.60
N LEU A 63 -5.86 6.75 -1.02
CA LEU A 63 -5.03 5.88 -0.19
C LEU A 63 -3.85 6.62 0.44
N THR A 64 -3.49 7.77 -0.11
CA THR A 64 -2.47 8.69 0.41
C THR A 64 -3.10 10.04 0.70
N GLN A 65 -2.69 10.68 1.78
CA GLN A 65 -3.00 12.08 2.03
C GLN A 65 -2.48 12.90 0.85
N VAL A 66 -3.37 13.65 0.21
CA VAL A 66 -2.94 14.74 -0.68
C VAL A 66 -2.47 15.82 0.28
N LEU A 67 -1.16 16.05 0.35
CA LEU A 67 -0.64 17.26 0.98
C LEU A 67 -1.23 18.42 0.17
N ASP A 68 -2.08 19.22 0.82
CA ASP A 68 -2.49 20.54 0.33
C ASP A 68 -1.29 21.50 0.37
#